data_AF-A0A434RQE0-F1
#
_entry.id   AF-A0A434RQE0-F1
#
_cell.length_a   1.000
_cell.length_b   1.000
_cell.length_c   1.000
_cell.angle_alpha   90.00
_cell.angle_beta   90.00
_cell.angle_gamma   90.00
#
_symmetry.space_group_name_H-M   'P 1'
#
loop_
_entity.id
_entity.type
_entity.pdbx_description
1 polymer ?
#
loop_
_entity_poly.entity_id
_entity_poly.type
_entity_poly.pdbx_seq_one_letter_code
_entity_poly.pdbx_strand_id
1 'polypeptide(L)' 'VTQGVGGLAPGEVARALDNGLAVAEDFRRRGLIAASALFLAGQTRISGSVALAAPNKHKAKETAHA' A
#
# COMPACT_ATOMS: atom_id res chain seq x y z
N VAL A 1 5.92 -7.83 -21.57
CA VAL A 1 4.72 -7.44 -20.79
C VAL A 1 3.49 -7.97 -21.51
N THR A 2 2.57 -8.65 -20.83
CA THR A 2 1.29 -9.05 -21.44
C THR A 2 0.37 -7.85 -21.45
N GLN A 3 0.07 -7.33 -22.64
CA GLN A 3 -0.91 -6.28 -22.83
C GLN A 3 -2.28 -6.91 -23.11
N GLY A 4 -3.37 -6.24 -22.71
CA GLY A 4 -4.74 -6.73 -22.95
C GLY A 4 -5.33 -7.62 -21.84
N VAL A 5 -4.73 -7.65 -20.65
CA VAL A 5 -5.44 -8.20 -19.47
C VAL A 5 -6.61 -7.28 -19.12
N GLY A 6 -7.80 -7.87 -18.95
CA GLY A 6 -9.00 -7.14 -18.54
C GLY A 6 -8.82 -6.49 -17.18
N GLY A 7 -9.55 -5.38 -16.95
CA GLY A 7 -9.56 -4.71 -15.66
C GLY A 7 -10.12 -5.63 -14.57
N LEU A 8 -9.60 -5.49 -13.35
CA LEU A 8 -10.12 -6.20 -12.18
C LEU A 8 -11.51 -5.69 -11.83
N ALA A 9 -12.44 -6.62 -11.60
CA ALA A 9 -13.73 -6.27 -11.03
C ALA A 9 -13.54 -5.75 -9.59
N PRO A 10 -14.44 -4.88 -9.08
CA PRO A 10 -14.31 -4.31 -7.74
C PRO A 10 -14.16 -5.37 -6.62
N GLY A 11 -14.84 -6.50 -6.75
CA GLY A 11 -14.72 -7.62 -5.80
C GLY A 11 -13.36 -8.32 -5.85
N GLU A 12 -12.72 -8.38 -7.02
CA GLU A 12 -11.38 -8.94 -7.17
C GLU A 12 -10.33 -8.01 -6.58
N VAL A 13 -10.48 -6.69 -6.75
CA VAL A 13 -9.64 -5.69 -6.09
C VAL A 13 -9.73 -5.82 -4.58
N ALA A 14 -10.96 -5.88 -4.04
CA ALA A 14 -11.18 -6.03 -2.60
C ALA A 14 -10.52 -7.32 -2.07
N ARG A 15 -10.75 -8.46 -2.73
CA ARG A 15 -10.15 -9.74 -2.35
C ARG A 15 -8.63 -9.74 -2.43
N ALA A 16 -8.05 -9.14 -3.46
CA ALA A 16 -6.59 -9.01 -3.59
C ALA A 16 -6.00 -8.17 -2.44
N LEU A 17 -6.65 -7.06 -2.12
CA LEU A 17 -6.25 -6.18 -1.02
C LEU A 17 -6.36 -6.86 0.35
N ASP A 18 -7.45 -7.60 0.60
CA ASP A 18 -7.67 -8.28 1.88
C ASP A 18 -6.68 -9.45 2.04
N ASN A 19 -6.37 -10.18 0.97
CA ASN A 19 -5.31 -11.20 0.96
C ASN A 19 -3.93 -10.60 1.26
N GLY A 20 -3.59 -9.49 0.59
CA GLY A 20 -2.33 -8.79 0.83
C GLY A 20 -2.21 -8.26 2.26
N LEU A 21 -3.33 -7.76 2.81
CA LEU A 21 -3.40 -7.31 4.20
C LEU A 21 -3.12 -8.47 5.17
N ALA A 22 -3.68 -9.65 4.95
CA ALA A 22 -3.43 -10.81 5.82
C ALA A 22 -1.94 -11.20 5.87
N VAL A 23 -1.24 -11.15 4.74
CA VAL A 23 0.21 -11.42 4.67
C VAL A 23 1.01 -10.31 5.36
N ALA A 24 0.66 -9.05 5.14
CA ALA A 24 1.31 -7.93 5.80
C ALA A 24 1.15 -7.99 7.33
N GLU A 25 -0.02 -8.40 7.81
CA GLU A 25 -0.28 -8.63 9.22
C GLU A 25 0.55 -9.80 9.80
N ASP A 26 0.76 -10.89 9.04
CA ASP A 26 1.69 -11.96 9.44
C ASP A 26 3.11 -11.43 9.60
N PHE A 27 3.61 -10.68 8.62
CA PHE A 27 4.95 -10.12 8.65
C PHE A 27 5.11 -9.16 9.83
N ARG A 28 4.10 -8.34 10.11
CA ARG A 28 4.09 -7.44 11.26
C ARG A 28 4.09 -8.21 12.58
N ARG A 29 3.26 -9.25 12.71
CA ARG A 29 3.20 -10.10 13.91
C ARG A 29 4.53 -10.80 14.18
N ARG A 30 5.27 -11.13 13.13
CA ARG A 30 6.62 -11.71 13.21
C ARG A 30 7.72 -10.67 13.43
N GLY A 31 7.38 -9.38 13.52
CA GLY A 31 8.33 -8.29 13.71
C GLY A 31 9.19 -7.99 12.47
N LEU A 32 8.81 -8.48 11.29
CA LEU A 32 9.58 -8.30 10.05
C LEU A 32 9.36 -6.91 9.44
N ILE A 33 8.20 -6.32 9.69
CA ILE A 33 7.85 -4.95 9.27
C ILE A 33 7.11 -4.23 10.40
N ALA A 34 7.19 -2.90 10.44
CA ALA A 34 6.40 -2.09 11.37
C ALA A 34 4.98 -1.81 10.85
N ALA A 35 4.85 -1.48 9.56
CA ALA A 35 3.59 -1.18 8.89
C ALA A 35 3.70 -1.36 7.38
N SER A 36 2.57 -1.43 6.68
CA SER A 36 2.49 -1.41 5.21
C SER A 36 1.22 -0.73 4.72
N ALA A 37 1.31 -0.04 3.59
CA ALA A 37 0.16 0.49 2.86
C ALA A 37 0.05 -0.19 1.50
N LEU A 38 -1.10 -0.82 1.23
CA LEU A 38 -1.40 -1.52 -0.01
C LEU A 38 -2.37 -0.70 -0.83
N PHE A 39 -2.06 -0.48 -2.11
CA PHE A 39 -2.88 0.32 -3.03
C PHE A 39 -3.19 -0.50 -4.28
N LEU A 40 -4.46 -0.56 -4.67
CA LEU A 40 -4.88 -1.23 -5.90
C LEU A 40 -6.15 -0.58 -6.44
N ALA A 41 -6.13 -0.19 -7.72
CA ALA A 41 -7.27 0.43 -8.41
C ALA A 41 -7.95 1.58 -7.62
N GLY A 42 -7.15 2.41 -6.94
CA GLY A 42 -7.64 3.53 -6.12
C GLY A 42 -8.15 3.15 -4.72
N GLN A 43 -8.19 1.86 -4.38
CA GLN A 43 -8.50 1.38 -3.04
C GLN A 43 -7.22 1.17 -2.22
N THR A 44 -7.35 1.31 -0.89
CA THR A 44 -6.22 1.22 0.04
C THR A 44 -6.53 0.27 1.19
N ARG A 45 -5.51 -0.43 1.70
CA ARG A 45 -5.50 -1.11 3.01
C ARG A 45 -4.22 -0.78 3.76
N ILE A 46 -4.32 -0.63 5.08
CA ILE A 46 -3.17 -0.35 5.95
C ILE A 46 -3.03 -1.49 6.95
N SER A 47 -1.82 -2.04 7.07
CA SER A 47 -1.41 -2.89 8.20
C SER A 47 -0.53 -2.06 9.12
N GLY A 48 -0.90 -2.00 10.39
CA GLY A 48 -0.12 -1.39 11.46
C GLY A 48 -0.45 0.08 11.67
N SER A 49 0.12 0.64 12.72
CA SER A 49 0.01 2.08 12.96
C SER A 49 0.98 2.81 12.05
N VAL A 50 0.46 3.35 10.95
CA VAL A 50 1.14 4.41 10.20
C VAL A 50 0.91 5.70 10.95
N ALA A 51 1.66 5.93 12.02
CA ALA A 51 1.80 7.27 12.55
C ALA A 51 2.60 8.04 11.48
N LEU A 52 1.93 8.88 10.69
CA LEU A 52 2.65 9.89 9.92
C LEU A 52 3.38 10.73 10.96
N ALA A 53 4.70 10.53 11.09
CA ALA A 53 5.52 11.47 11.80
C ALA A 53 5.21 12.85 11.21
N ALA A 54 4.81 13.79 12.05
CA ALA A 54 4.57 15.17 11.65
C ALA A 54 5.70 15.58 10.70
N PRO A 55 5.40 16.24 9.56
CA PRO A 55 6.39 16.46 8.52
C PRO A 55 7.61 17.09 9.17
N ASN A 56 8.69 16.29 9.27
CA ASN A 56 9.99 16.84 9.62
C ASN A 56 10.22 17.94 8.61
N LYS A 57 10.68 19.12 9.06
CA LYS A 57 10.98 20.28 8.20
C LYS A 57 12.18 19.99 7.28
N HIS A 58 12.25 18.82 6.67
CA HIS A 58 13.06 18.59 5.49
C HIS A 58 12.47 19.46 4.39
N LYS A 59 13.18 20.56 4.11
CA LYS A 59 12.99 21.42 2.95
C LYS A 59 12.53 20.55 1.78
N ALA A 60 11.31 20.81 1.28
CA ALA A 60 10.73 20.09 0.17
C ALA A 60 11.79 20.00 -0.93
N LYS A 61 12.28 18.78 -1.17
CA LYS A 61 13.16 18.55 -2.31
C LYS A 61 12.24 18.62 -3.52
N GLU A 62 12.39 19.70 -4.25
CA GLU A 62 11.68 19.99 -5.49
C GLU A 62 11.78 18.76 -6.40
N THR A 63 10.68 18.02 -6.52
CA THR A 63 10.54 16.96 -7.51
C THR A 63 9.92 17.61 -8.73
N ALA A 64 10.73 18.38 -9.44
CA ALA A 64 10.39 18.84 -10.78
C ALA A 64 10.46 17.64 -11.72
N HIS A 65 9.29 17.22 -12.23
CA HIS A 65 9.21 16.43 -13.44
C HIS A 65 8.06 16.96 -14.31
N ALA A 66 8.43 17.74 -15.32
CA ALA A 66 7.80 17.85 -16.64
C ALA A 66 8.83 18.47 -17.59
#